data_AF-A0A2Z6IT47-F1
#
_entry.id   AF-A0A2Z6IT47-F1
#
_cell.length_a   1.000
_cell.length_b   1.000
_cell.length_c   1.000
_cell.angle_alpha   90.00
_cell.angle_beta   90.00
_cell.angle_gamma   90.00
#
_symmetry.space_group_name_H-M   'P 1'
#
loop_
_entity.id
_entity.type
_entity.pdbx_description
1 polymer ?
#
loop_
_entity_poly.entity_id
_entity_poly.type
_entity_poly.pdbx_seq_one_letter_code
_entity_poly.pdbx_strand_id
1 'polypeptide(L)'
;MERDIGAKLFERTARGVELTAAGKVFLDDARQLLALVQRSSRRSQAAARGESGELKLVYFGTPVFETVPAFVRTFLATYPDATVAVSHMTKEAQLESLLSGVVDIGFGRFYPVTEGVSSWNIGTETLHVAAADPWDTRVSRARAVVDLLDVPLILYPRGDRPSFADKVVSIFRDRFKKSPGGLLTFSASC
;
A
#
# COMPACT_ATOMS: atom_id res chain seq x y z
N MET A 1 6.66 -8.91 -34.05
CA MET A 1 6.95 -9.11 -32.61
C MET A 1 7.54 -10.48 -32.32
N GLU A 2 6.80 -11.59 -32.27
CA GLU A 2 7.40 -12.92 -31.98
C GLU A 2 8.51 -13.31 -32.97
N ARG A 3 8.33 -12.96 -34.26
CA ARG A 3 9.37 -13.11 -35.29
C ARG A 3 10.62 -12.26 -35.03
N ASP A 4 10.45 -11.06 -34.48
CA ASP A 4 11.55 -10.12 -34.27
C ASP A 4 12.32 -10.47 -33.00
N ILE A 5 11.63 -11.02 -32.00
CA ILE A 5 12.20 -11.52 -30.75
C ILE A 5 12.83 -12.91 -30.93
N GLY A 6 12.42 -13.65 -31.98
CA GLY A 6 12.90 -15.00 -32.26
C GLY A 6 12.35 -16.07 -31.30
N ALA A 7 11.28 -15.77 -30.57
CA ALA A 7 10.65 -16.67 -29.62
C ALA A 7 9.12 -16.61 -29.71
N LYS A 8 8.46 -17.75 -29.49
CA LYS A 8 7.02 -17.78 -29.25
C LYS A 8 6.75 -17.23 -27.85
N LEU A 9 5.98 -16.15 -27.78
CA LEU A 9 5.52 -15.54 -26.54
C LEU A 9 4.15 -16.09 -26.12
N PHE A 10 3.37 -16.55 -27.09
CA PHE A 10 2.04 -17.08 -26.87
C PHE A 10 1.89 -18.50 -27.42
N GLU A 11 1.05 -19.29 -26.76
CA GLU A 11 0.59 -20.58 -27.27
C GLU A 11 -0.93 -20.66 -27.27
N ARG A 12 -1.47 -21.33 -28.30
CA ARG A 12 -2.92 -21.54 -28.42
C ARG A 12 -3.29 -22.83 -27.70
N THR A 13 -4.22 -22.74 -26.77
CA THR A 13 -4.82 -23.87 -26.06
C THR A 13 -6.29 -24.02 -26.48
N ALA A 14 -6.91 -25.16 -26.16
CA ALA A 14 -8.34 -25.36 -26.41
C ALA A 14 -9.25 -24.35 -25.67
N ARG A 15 -8.71 -23.63 -24.67
CA ARG A 15 -9.41 -22.64 -23.85
C ARG A 15 -9.03 -21.20 -24.15
N GLY A 16 -8.08 -20.95 -25.07
CA GLY A 16 -7.68 -19.60 -25.45
C GLY A 16 -6.20 -19.47 -25.79
N VAL A 17 -5.60 -18.37 -25.32
CA VAL A 17 -4.18 -18.06 -25.53
C VAL A 17 -3.51 -17.91 -24.17
N GLU A 18 -2.37 -18.57 -23.99
CA GLU A 18 -1.56 -18.51 -22.77
C GLU A 18 -0.16 -18.00 -23.07
N LEU A 19 0.50 -17.40 -22.07
CA LEU A 19 1.88 -16.95 -22.19
C LEU A 19 2.84 -18.13 -22.02
N THR A 20 3.79 -18.26 -22.96
CA THR A 20 4.93 -19.16 -22.80
C THR A 20 5.87 -18.64 -21.70
N ALA A 21 6.89 -19.41 -21.32
CA ALA A 21 7.93 -18.93 -20.42
C ALA A 21 8.62 -17.65 -20.96
N ALA A 22 8.93 -17.62 -22.26
CA ALA A 22 9.47 -16.43 -22.92
C ALA A 22 8.46 -15.27 -22.93
N GLY A 23 7.17 -15.57 -23.11
CA GLY A 23 6.08 -14.59 -23.02
C GLY A 23 5.97 -13.90 -21.67
N LYS A 24 6.16 -14.65 -20.58
CA LYS A 24 6.14 -14.09 -19.22
C LYS A 24 7.28 -13.11 -18.99
N VAL A 25 8.52 -13.50 -19.32
CA VAL A 25 9.70 -12.63 -19.22
C VAL A 25 9.50 -11.37 -20.07
N PHE A 26 9.09 -11.55 -21.32
CA PHE A 26 8.88 -10.42 -22.22
C PHE A 26 7.76 -9.49 -21.74
N LEU A 27 6.69 -10.02 -21.14
CA LEU A 27 5.61 -9.20 -20.62
C LEU A 27 6.08 -8.27 -19.50
N ASP A 28 6.93 -8.76 -18.60
CA ASP A 28 7.46 -7.96 -17.50
C ASP A 28 8.38 -6.85 -18.04
N ASP A 29 9.26 -7.17 -18.98
CA ASP A 29 10.11 -6.17 -19.65
C ASP A 29 9.29 -5.14 -20.44
N ALA A 30 8.25 -5.60 -21.15
CA ALA A 30 7.37 -4.73 -21.94
C ALA A 30 6.61 -3.73 -21.07
N ARG A 31 6.13 -4.17 -19.90
CA ARG A 31 5.49 -3.29 -18.90
C ARG A 31 6.47 -2.22 -18.42
N GLN A 32 7.70 -2.60 -18.09
CA GLN A 32 8.72 -1.64 -17.65
C GLN A 32 9.09 -0.63 -18.75
N LEU A 33 9.25 -1.08 -19.99
CA LEU A 33 9.53 -0.22 -21.13
C LEU A 33 8.39 0.76 -21.40
N LEU A 34 7.14 0.30 -21.37
CA LEU A 34 5.97 1.16 -21.52
C LEU A 34 5.91 2.22 -20.41
N ALA A 35 6.15 1.84 -19.15
CA ALA A 35 6.22 2.77 -18.03
C ALA A 35 7.33 3.82 -18.23
N LEU A 36 8.51 3.41 -18.71
CA LEU A 36 9.62 4.31 -19.01
C LEU A 36 9.27 5.30 -20.13
N VAL A 37 8.65 4.84 -21.20
CA VAL A 37 8.19 5.70 -22.31
C VAL A 37 7.18 6.73 -21.81
N GLN A 38 6.19 6.31 -21.03
CA GLN A 38 5.19 7.20 -20.47
C GLN A 38 5.82 8.26 -19.55
N ARG A 39 6.72 7.83 -18.64
CA ARG A 39 7.45 8.74 -17.74
C ARG A 39 8.30 9.74 -18.51
N SER A 40 9.03 9.28 -19.53
CA SER A 40 9.90 10.13 -20.34
C SER A 40 9.09 11.17 -21.11
N SER A 41 7.97 10.76 -21.71
CA SER A 41 7.06 11.67 -22.40
C SER A 41 6.52 12.77 -21.47
N ARG A 42 6.04 12.41 -20.27
CA ARG A 42 5.58 13.40 -19.28
C ARG A 42 6.67 14.37 -18.86
N ARG A 43 7.89 13.87 -18.60
CA ARG A 43 9.03 14.73 -18.24
C ARG A 43 9.40 15.70 -19.37
N SER A 44 9.45 15.23 -20.61
CA SER A 44 9.75 16.07 -21.77
C SER A 44 8.68 17.14 -21.99
N GLN A 45 7.41 16.78 -21.81
CA GLN A 45 6.30 17.71 -21.91
C GLN A 45 6.32 18.79 -20.80
N ALA A 46 6.57 18.39 -19.54
CA ALA A 46 6.71 19.33 -18.43
C ALA A 46 7.88 20.31 -18.67
N ALA A 47 9.03 19.77 -19.10
CA ALA A 47 10.19 20.59 -19.46
C ALA A 47 9.89 21.59 -20.59
N ALA A 48 9.12 21.16 -21.61
CA ALA A 48 8.74 22.04 -22.72
C ALA A 48 7.77 23.17 -22.32
N ARG A 49 6.93 22.96 -21.30
CA ARG A 49 5.95 23.96 -20.84
C ARG A 49 6.51 24.91 -19.76
N GLY A 50 7.76 24.73 -19.34
CA GLY A 50 8.33 25.45 -18.19
C GLY A 50 7.62 25.12 -16.88
N GLU A 51 6.80 24.07 -16.86
CA GLU A 51 6.09 23.58 -15.69
C GLU A 51 7.09 22.77 -14.85
N SER A 52 7.41 23.30 -13.67
CA SER A 52 7.95 22.47 -12.60
C SER A 52 6.92 21.37 -12.30
N GLY A 53 7.32 20.12 -12.56
CA GLY A 53 6.40 19.00 -12.78
C GLY A 53 5.35 18.74 -11.69
N GLU A 54 4.25 18.12 -12.09
CA GLU A 54 3.21 17.61 -11.20
C GLU A 54 3.66 16.31 -10.52
N LEU A 55 3.54 16.23 -9.20
CA LEU A 55 3.72 15.00 -8.42
C LEU A 55 2.36 14.32 -8.19
N LYS A 56 2.20 13.08 -8.67
CA LYS A 56 1.00 12.27 -8.46
C LYS A 56 1.18 11.37 -7.24
N LEU A 57 0.60 11.79 -6.13
CA LEU A 57 0.62 11.11 -4.85
C LEU A 57 -0.69 10.37 -4.63
N VAL A 58 -0.59 9.11 -4.22
CA VAL A 58 -1.74 8.30 -3.82
C VAL A 58 -1.61 7.82 -2.39
N TYR A 59 -2.74 7.61 -1.70
CA TYR A 59 -2.72 7.10 -0.33
C TYR A 59 -3.80 6.04 -0.07
N PHE A 60 -3.52 5.19 0.92
CA PHE A 60 -4.47 4.27 1.52
C PHE A 60 -4.42 4.35 3.05
N GLY A 61 -5.60 4.53 3.66
CA GLY A 61 -5.75 4.56 5.12
C GLY A 61 -5.33 5.89 5.78
N THR A 62 -4.83 5.78 7.01
CA THR A 62 -4.61 6.89 7.93
C THR A 62 -3.43 7.84 7.64
N PRO A 63 -2.43 7.55 6.77
CA PRO A 63 -1.37 8.53 6.47
C PRO A 63 -1.88 9.89 5.98
N VAL A 64 -3.11 9.95 5.45
CA VAL A 64 -3.75 11.20 5.01
C VAL A 64 -3.96 12.22 6.14
N PHE A 65 -4.03 11.79 7.40
CA PHE A 65 -4.34 12.69 8.51
C PHE A 65 -3.14 13.52 8.96
N GLU A 66 -1.91 13.00 8.82
CA GLU A 66 -0.71 13.68 9.32
C GLU A 66 0.43 13.64 8.30
N THR A 67 0.85 12.43 7.92
CA THR A 67 2.05 12.19 7.11
C THR A 67 1.97 12.80 5.70
N VAL A 68 0.87 12.58 4.98
CA VAL A 68 0.69 13.11 3.62
C VAL A 68 0.62 14.64 3.64
N PRO A 69 -0.19 15.30 4.48
CA PRO A 69 -0.17 16.77 4.58
C PRO A 69 1.22 17.33 4.93
N ALA A 70 1.94 16.69 5.85
CA ALA A 70 3.30 17.12 6.21
C ALA A 70 4.27 17.00 5.03
N PHE A 71 4.22 15.88 4.31
CA PHE A 71 5.02 15.66 3.11
C PHE A 71 4.72 16.70 2.03
N VAL A 72 3.44 16.93 1.71
CA VAL A 72 3.02 17.89 0.68
C VAL A 72 3.48 19.31 1.02
N ARG A 73 3.34 19.75 2.28
CA ARG A 73 3.83 21.06 2.73
C ARG A 73 5.34 21.21 2.51
N THR A 74 6.13 20.23 2.94
CA THR A 74 7.58 20.26 2.78
C THR A 74 8.00 20.20 1.30
N PHE A 75 7.32 19.40 0.50
CA PHE A 75 7.57 19.28 -0.94
C PHE A 75 7.33 20.61 -1.66
N LEU A 76 6.16 21.23 -1.46
CA LEU A 76 5.83 22.51 -2.09
C LEU A 76 6.70 23.67 -1.58
N ALA A 77 7.16 23.63 -0.33
CA ALA A 77 8.13 24.60 0.17
C ALA A 77 9.52 24.46 -0.48
N THR A 78 9.90 23.23 -0.84
CA THR A 78 11.19 22.93 -1.49
C THR A 78 11.14 23.18 -3.00
N TYR A 79 9.97 22.96 -3.62
CA TYR A 79 9.73 23.11 -5.05
C TYR A 79 8.51 24.04 -5.27
N PRO A 80 8.68 25.37 -5.16
CA PRO A 80 7.57 26.34 -5.16
C PRO A 80 6.72 26.34 -6.43
N ASP A 81 7.31 25.97 -7.56
CA ASP A 81 6.64 25.95 -8.85
C ASP A 81 5.95 24.60 -9.15
N ALA A 82 6.15 23.58 -8.30
CA ALA A 82 5.57 22.25 -8.51
C ALA A 82 4.10 22.21 -8.08
N THR A 83 3.36 21.26 -8.65
CA THR A 83 1.99 20.93 -8.22
C THR A 83 1.94 19.52 -7.65
N VAL A 84 0.97 19.24 -6.77
CA VAL A 84 0.76 17.90 -6.21
C VAL A 84 -0.70 17.49 -6.38
N ALA A 85 -0.92 16.40 -7.12
CA ALA A 85 -2.22 15.74 -7.20
C ALA A 85 -2.29 14.64 -6.15
N VAL A 86 -3.30 14.67 -5.28
CA VAL A 86 -3.51 13.69 -4.20
C VAL A 86 -4.80 12.92 -4.44
N SER A 87 -4.75 11.60 -4.47
CA SER A 87 -5.97 10.76 -4.55
C SER A 87 -5.90 9.50 -3.69
N HIS A 88 -7.08 8.99 -3.34
CA HIS A 88 -7.21 7.74 -2.59
C HIS A 88 -7.25 6.54 -3.55
N MET A 89 -6.51 5.48 -3.23
CA MET A 89 -6.51 4.22 -3.97
C MET A 89 -6.33 3.04 -3.02
N THR A 90 -6.88 1.87 -3.37
CA THR A 90 -6.55 0.61 -2.67
C THR A 90 -5.07 0.26 -2.91
N LYS A 91 -4.49 -0.59 -2.05
CA LYS A 91 -3.06 -0.94 -2.16
C LYS A 91 -2.72 -1.58 -3.50
N GLU A 92 -3.60 -2.46 -3.98
CA GLU A 92 -3.44 -3.17 -5.25
C GLU A 92 -3.42 -2.18 -6.42
N ALA A 93 -4.37 -1.25 -6.45
CA ALA A 93 -4.44 -0.21 -7.48
C ALA A 93 -3.25 0.76 -7.41
N GLN A 94 -2.76 1.08 -6.21
CA GLN A 94 -1.55 1.87 -6.05
C GLN A 94 -0.32 1.17 -6.63
N LEU A 95 -0.12 -0.12 -6.32
CA LEU A 95 1.01 -0.89 -6.84
C LEU A 95 0.97 -1.00 -8.37
N GLU A 96 -0.19 -1.29 -8.95
CA GLU A 96 -0.37 -1.31 -10.40
C GLU A 96 -0.09 0.06 -11.04
N SER A 97 -0.57 1.14 -10.41
CA SER A 97 -0.36 2.50 -10.88
C SER A 97 1.10 2.95 -10.76
N LEU A 98 1.83 2.48 -9.74
CA LEU A 98 3.26 2.73 -9.57
C LEU A 98 4.07 2.00 -10.65
N LEU A 99 3.76 0.73 -10.89
CA LEU A 99 4.43 -0.10 -11.89
C LEU A 99 4.22 0.42 -13.31
N SER A 100 3.02 0.91 -13.63
CA SER A 100 2.72 1.56 -14.91
C SER A 100 3.22 3.01 -14.98
N GLY A 101 3.66 3.58 -13.86
CA GLY A 101 4.06 4.97 -13.75
C GLY A 101 2.90 5.95 -13.91
N VAL A 102 1.65 5.54 -13.71
CA VAL A 102 0.51 6.48 -13.68
C VAL A 102 0.59 7.42 -12.49
N VAL A 103 1.14 6.93 -11.37
CA VAL A 103 1.39 7.67 -10.13
C VAL A 103 2.87 7.58 -9.76
N ASP A 104 3.35 8.55 -8.99
CA ASP A 104 4.78 8.69 -8.68
C ASP A 104 5.12 8.14 -7.28
N ILE A 105 4.21 8.31 -6.31
CA ILE A 105 4.43 7.88 -4.92
C ILE A 105 3.14 7.40 -4.25
N GLY A 106 3.24 6.33 -3.46
CA GLY A 106 2.16 5.78 -2.66
C GLY A 106 2.44 5.85 -1.16
N PHE A 107 1.44 6.26 -0.38
CA PHE A 107 1.44 6.22 1.08
C PHE A 107 0.47 5.17 1.59
N GLY A 108 0.91 4.37 2.55
CA GLY A 108 0.08 3.33 3.15
C GLY A 108 0.86 2.52 4.16
N ARG A 109 0.29 1.39 4.57
CA ARG A 109 0.91 0.46 5.53
C ARG A 109 0.89 -0.96 4.98
N PHE A 110 1.89 -1.73 5.38
CA PHE A 110 1.95 -3.16 5.12
C PHE A 110 1.85 -3.50 3.62
N TYR A 111 2.65 -2.85 2.79
CA TYR A 111 2.80 -3.28 1.40
C TYR A 111 3.60 -4.58 1.32
N PRO A 112 3.25 -5.50 0.40
CA PRO A 112 4.13 -6.60 0.07
C PRO A 112 5.41 -6.08 -0.59
N VAL A 113 6.48 -6.87 -0.55
CA VAL A 113 7.64 -6.64 -1.42
C VAL A 113 7.18 -6.85 -2.86
N THR A 114 7.38 -5.86 -3.72
CA THR A 114 6.94 -5.90 -5.12
C THR A 114 8.12 -5.51 -6.01
N GLU A 115 8.49 -6.38 -6.94
CA GLU A 115 9.53 -6.09 -7.92
C GLU A 115 9.16 -4.84 -8.74
N GLY A 116 10.13 -3.96 -9.00
CA GLY A 116 9.88 -2.68 -9.67
C GLY A 116 9.32 -1.57 -8.77
N VAL A 117 9.00 -1.85 -7.50
CA VAL A 117 8.56 -0.85 -6.51
C VAL A 117 9.51 -0.85 -5.32
N SER A 118 10.08 0.31 -5.02
CA SER A 118 10.85 0.52 -3.79
C SER A 118 9.95 1.06 -2.68
N SER A 119 10.21 0.64 -1.44
CA SER A 119 9.45 1.07 -0.27
C SER A 119 10.39 1.50 0.85
N TRP A 120 9.99 2.55 1.57
CA TRP A 120 10.73 3.08 2.72
C TRP A 120 9.80 3.17 3.92
N ASN A 121 10.31 2.77 5.08
CA ASN A 121 9.63 3.03 6.33
C ASN A 121 9.97 4.46 6.77
N ILE A 122 8.97 5.34 6.70
CA ILE A 122 9.08 6.77 7.02
C ILE A 122 8.75 7.10 8.48
N GLY A 123 8.29 6.12 9.27
CA GLY A 123 7.94 6.34 10.66
C GLY A 123 7.14 5.20 11.28
N THR A 124 7.02 5.25 12.60
CA THR A 124 6.17 4.37 13.39
C THR A 124 5.15 5.21 14.15
N GLU A 125 4.00 4.60 14.44
CA GLU A 125 2.93 5.26 15.19
C GLU A 125 2.56 4.45 16.42
N THR A 126 2.25 5.16 17.50
CA THR A 126 1.71 4.57 18.72
C THR A 126 0.25 4.21 18.52
N LEU A 127 -0.11 2.96 18.79
CA LEU A 127 -1.49 2.53 18.75
C LEU A 127 -2.23 3.00 20.00
N HIS A 128 -3.41 3.57 19.78
CA HIS A 128 -4.33 3.98 20.83
C HIS A 128 -5.61 3.16 20.74
N VAL A 129 -6.29 3.00 21.88
CA VAL A 129 -7.61 2.38 21.95
C VAL A 129 -8.64 3.50 22.08
N ALA A 130 -9.63 3.49 21.20
CA ALA A 130 -10.76 4.40 21.26
C ALA A 130 -11.98 3.68 21.84
N ALA A 131 -12.70 4.35 22.74
CA ALA A 131 -14.01 3.90 23.23
C ALA A 131 -14.95 5.09 23.36
N ALA A 132 -16.26 4.82 23.28
CA ALA A 132 -17.31 5.82 23.42
C ALA A 132 -17.48 6.25 24.89
N ASP A 133 -17.90 7.49 25.10
CA ASP A 133 -18.23 8.06 26.41
C ASP A 133 -19.77 8.07 26.61
N PRO A 134 -20.36 7.59 27.73
CA PRO A 134 -19.73 7.06 28.95
C PRO A 134 -19.08 5.68 28.77
N TRP A 135 -17.83 5.60 29.22
CA TRP A 135 -16.86 4.54 28.93
C TRP A 135 -17.22 3.17 29.49
N ASP A 136 -16.85 2.14 28.72
CA ASP A 136 -16.39 0.90 29.30
C ASP A 136 -15.13 1.19 30.15
N THR A 137 -15.30 1.26 31.47
CA THR A 137 -14.22 1.55 32.44
C THR A 137 -13.02 0.58 32.35
N ARG A 138 -13.18 -0.56 31.66
CA ARG A 138 -12.08 -1.50 31.38
C ARG A 138 -11.03 -0.87 30.46
N VAL A 139 -11.45 -0.07 29.48
CA VAL A 139 -10.54 0.58 28.51
C VAL A 139 -9.71 1.69 29.16
N SER A 140 -10.34 2.54 29.98
CA SER A 140 -9.63 3.69 30.62
C SER A 140 -8.57 3.26 31.64
N ARG A 141 -8.72 2.05 32.20
CA ARG A 141 -7.75 1.45 33.13
C ARG A 141 -6.68 0.60 32.45
N ALA A 142 -6.84 0.27 31.17
CA ALA A 142 -5.85 -0.53 30.45
C ALA A 142 -4.50 0.19 30.41
N ARG A 143 -3.43 -0.57 30.65
CA ARG A 143 -2.03 -0.16 30.56
C ARG A 143 -1.24 -1.07 29.62
N ALA A 144 -1.77 -2.25 29.33
CA ALA A 144 -1.21 -3.20 28.39
C ALA A 144 -2.30 -3.88 27.54
N VAL A 145 -1.88 -4.48 26.44
CA VAL A 145 -2.76 -5.24 25.53
C VAL A 145 -3.51 -6.38 26.26
N VAL A 146 -2.89 -6.96 27.29
CA VAL A 146 -3.49 -8.03 28.09
C VAL A 146 -4.68 -7.57 28.93
N ASP A 147 -4.84 -6.26 29.17
CA ASP A 147 -5.99 -5.71 29.90
C ASP A 147 -7.24 -5.61 29.01
N LEU A 148 -7.07 -5.82 27.70
CA LEU A 148 -8.10 -5.64 26.68
C LEU A 148 -8.64 -6.97 26.13
N LEU A 149 -8.26 -8.10 26.74
CA LEU A 149 -8.62 -9.43 26.24
C LEU A 149 -10.12 -9.70 26.26
N ASP A 150 -10.80 -9.21 27.28
CA ASP A 150 -12.24 -9.38 27.47
C ASP A 150 -13.05 -8.16 26.96
N VAL A 151 -12.40 -7.29 26.20
CA VAL A 151 -13.02 -6.11 25.59
C VAL A 151 -13.33 -6.41 24.13
N PRO A 152 -14.59 -6.29 23.68
CA PRO A 152 -14.92 -6.47 22.27
C PRO A 152 -14.28 -5.34 21.43
N LEU A 153 -13.38 -5.72 20.53
CA LEU A 153 -12.67 -4.77 19.65
C LEU A 153 -13.32 -4.71 18.27
N ILE A 154 -13.58 -3.49 17.80
CA ILE A 154 -13.99 -3.21 16.43
C ILE A 154 -12.73 -2.92 15.61
N LEU A 155 -12.40 -3.80 14.66
CA LEU A 155 -11.21 -3.69 13.81
C LEU A 155 -11.55 -3.28 12.38
N TYR A 156 -10.60 -2.63 11.71
CA TYR A 156 -10.71 -2.16 10.34
C TYR A 156 -9.34 -2.17 9.65
N PRO A 157 -9.29 -2.14 8.30
CA PRO A 157 -10.36 -2.51 7.37
C PRO A 157 -10.53 -4.03 7.28
N ARG A 158 -11.67 -4.50 6.72
CA ARG A 158 -11.94 -5.94 6.53
C ARG A 158 -11.15 -6.57 5.34
N GLY A 159 -10.73 -5.76 4.36
CA GLY A 159 -9.99 -6.15 3.16
C GLY A 159 -8.52 -5.67 3.11
N ASP A 160 -7.92 -5.71 1.92
CA ASP A 160 -6.56 -5.24 1.59
C ASP A 160 -5.47 -5.75 2.54
N ARG A 161 -5.35 -7.09 2.57
CA ARG A 161 -4.44 -7.82 3.47
C ARG A 161 -3.02 -7.91 2.92
N PRO A 162 -1.97 -7.80 3.77
CA PRO A 162 -2.05 -7.63 5.23
C PRO A 162 -2.52 -6.23 5.63
N SER A 163 -3.48 -6.12 6.55
CA SER A 163 -4.12 -4.86 6.93
C SER A 163 -3.79 -4.42 8.36
N PHE A 164 -4.31 -3.26 8.77
CA PHE A 164 -4.21 -2.82 10.16
C PHE A 164 -4.89 -3.79 11.14
N ALA A 165 -6.04 -4.36 10.77
CA ALA A 165 -6.71 -5.38 11.57
C ALA A 165 -5.81 -6.60 11.78
N ASP A 166 -5.12 -7.09 10.74
CA ASP A 166 -4.19 -8.21 10.86
C ASP A 166 -3.04 -7.88 11.82
N LYS A 167 -2.53 -6.65 11.78
CA LYS A 167 -1.48 -6.18 12.70
C LYS A 167 -1.96 -6.13 14.14
N VAL A 168 -3.17 -5.64 14.40
CA VAL A 168 -3.74 -5.62 15.77
C VAL A 168 -3.90 -7.06 16.27
N VAL A 169 -4.47 -7.96 15.47
CA VAL A 169 -4.60 -9.38 15.84
C VAL A 169 -3.23 -10.02 16.11
N SER A 170 -2.21 -9.68 15.33
CA SER A 170 -0.85 -10.21 15.56
C SER A 170 -0.28 -9.76 16.91
N ILE A 171 -0.52 -8.51 17.32
CA ILE A 171 -0.05 -7.98 18.61
C ILE A 171 -0.65 -8.76 19.79
N PHE A 172 -1.95 -9.04 19.74
CA PHE A 172 -2.62 -9.87 20.75
C PHE A 172 -2.01 -11.29 20.77
N ARG A 173 -1.85 -11.93 19.59
CA ARG A 173 -1.29 -13.27 19.47
C ARG A 173 0.15 -13.38 20.01
N ASP A 174 1.02 -12.44 19.66
CA ASP A 174 2.44 -12.47 20.03
C ASP A 174 2.65 -12.27 21.53
N ARG A 175 1.76 -11.49 22.17
CA ARG A 175 1.81 -11.28 23.62
C ARG A 175 1.33 -12.52 24.39
N PHE A 176 0.36 -13.26 23.86
CA PHE A 176 -0.09 -14.53 24.44
C PHE A 176 0.95 -15.64 24.38
N LYS A 177 1.73 -15.74 23.30
CA LYS A 177 2.83 -16.72 23.22
C LYS A 177 3.89 -16.52 24.31
N LYS A 178 3.92 -15.34 24.94
CA LYS A 178 4.84 -14.99 26.03
C LYS A 178 4.20 -15.07 27.43
N SER A 179 2.90 -15.39 27.55
CA SER A 179 2.20 -15.56 28.83
C SER A 179 1.91 -17.04 29.09
N PRO A 180 2.27 -17.61 30.25
CA PRO A 180 1.95 -19.00 30.55
C PRO A 180 0.46 -19.13 30.92
N GLY A 181 -0.34 -19.78 30.06
CA GLY A 181 -1.64 -20.35 30.45
C GLY A 181 -2.93 -19.80 29.84
N GLY A 182 -2.95 -19.28 28.60
CA GLY A 182 -4.20 -18.77 28.00
C GLY A 182 -4.60 -19.46 26.69
N LEU A 183 -5.55 -20.40 26.76
CA LEU A 183 -6.25 -20.97 25.60
C LEU A 183 -7.63 -20.30 25.50
N LEU A 184 -7.90 -19.49 24.48
CA LEU A 184 -9.28 -19.09 24.15
C LEU A 184 -9.50 -19.02 22.63
N THR A 185 -10.66 -19.56 22.26
CA THR A 185 -11.26 -19.65 20.93
C THR A 185 -11.62 -18.27 20.40
N PHE A 186 -11.05 -17.89 19.26
CA PHE A 186 -11.57 -16.78 18.46
C PHE A 186 -12.89 -17.23 17.81
N SER A 187 -14.02 -16.77 18.34
CA SER A 187 -15.27 -16.76 17.57
C SER A 187 -15.16 -15.66 16.51
N ALA A 188 -14.66 -16.04 15.33
CA ALA A 188 -14.85 -15.26 14.13
C ALA A 188 -16.30 -15.48 13.68
N SER A 189 -17.24 -14.72 14.25
CA SER A 189 -18.55 -14.58 13.65
C SER A 189 -18.43 -13.57 12.51
N CYS A 190 -18.18 -14.10 11.30
CA CYS A 190 -18.69 -13.53 10.06
C CYS A 190 -19.92 -14.33 9.64
#